data_AF-A0A0S8JU40-F1
#
_entry.id   AF-A0A0S8JU40-F1
#
_cell.length_a   1.000
_cell.length_b   1.000
_cell.length_c   1.000
_cell.angle_alpha   90.00
_cell.angle_beta   90.00
_cell.angle_gamma   90.00
#
_symmetry.space_group_name_H-M   'P 1'
#
loop_
_entity.id
_entity.type
_entity.pdbx_description
1 polymer ?
#
loop_
_entity_poly.entity_id
_entity_poly.type
_entity_poly.pdbx_seq_one_letter_code
_entity_poly.pdbx_strand_id
1 'polypeptide(L)'
;MDEVEVKMRILREIEIEGKKAKALFDTGSMHTYVSGRLLEGVPIRTLSQPYKVALGGRIIEVKEYCSIEGTIEGLVFHTEVIPIDEVGKADGQVVDVLIGALTMEEWEIIPNPRDGTLDLSGLRRREFTEF
;
A
#
# COMPACT_ATOMS: atom_id res chain seq x y z
N MET A 1 -16.56 21.02 21.32
CA MET A 1 -17.30 20.64 20.10
C MET A 1 -16.30 19.82 19.33
N ASP A 2 -16.37 18.50 19.48
CA ASP A 2 -15.36 17.61 18.93
C ASP A 2 -15.51 17.63 17.41
N GLU A 3 -14.48 18.14 16.73
CA GLU A 3 -14.30 17.89 15.31
C GLU A 3 -14.13 16.38 15.17
N VAL A 4 -15.21 15.70 14.78
CA VAL A 4 -15.09 14.37 14.21
C VAL A 4 -14.37 14.58 12.88
N GLU A 5 -13.04 14.49 12.91
CA GLU A 5 -12.24 14.30 11.71
C GLU A 5 -12.77 12.99 11.09
N VAL A 6 -13.64 13.12 10.10
CA VAL A 6 -14.04 11.99 9.25
C VAL A 6 -12.79 11.67 8.43
N LYS A 7 -11.90 10.86 9.01
CA LYS A 7 -10.72 10.36 8.34
C LYS A 7 -11.20 9.36 7.30
N MET A 8 -11.52 9.86 6.11
CA MET A 8 -12.03 9.05 5.02
C MET A 8 -10.93 8.09 4.61
N ARG A 9 -11.18 6.78 4.77
CA ARG A 9 -10.26 5.75 4.30
C ARG A 9 -10.37 5.68 2.79
N ILE A 10 -9.25 5.83 2.09
CA ILE A 10 -9.23 5.79 0.64
C ILE A 10 -9.02 4.34 0.22
N LEU A 11 -10.11 3.69 -0.16
CA LEU A 11 -10.12 2.34 -0.71
C LEU A 11 -10.21 2.38 -2.24
N ARG A 12 -9.39 1.59 -2.92
CA ARG A 12 -9.45 1.38 -4.36
C ARG A 12 -9.28 -0.08 -4.74
N GLU A 13 -9.85 -0.44 -5.88
CA GLU A 13 -9.46 -1.66 -6.57
C GLU A 13 -8.18 -1.38 -7.35
N ILE A 14 -7.19 -2.25 -7.18
CA ILE A 14 -5.93 -2.26 -7.91
C ILE A 14 -5.64 -3.69 -8.37
N GLU A 15 -4.57 -3.86 -9.12
CA GLU A 15 -3.98 -5.18 -9.37
C GLU A 15 -2.59 -5.25 -8.75
N ILE A 16 -2.26 -6.37 -8.13
CA ILE A 16 -0.91 -6.72 -7.67
C ILE A 16 -0.52 -7.99 -8.41
N GLU A 17 0.58 -7.96 -9.16
CA GLU A 17 1.04 -9.14 -9.92
C GLU A 17 -0.08 -9.73 -10.82
N GLY A 18 -0.88 -8.85 -11.44
CA GLY A 18 -2.03 -9.20 -12.28
C GLY A 18 -3.26 -9.75 -11.53
N LYS A 19 -3.25 -9.79 -10.19
CA LYS A 19 -4.37 -10.24 -9.36
C LYS A 19 -5.11 -9.04 -8.79
N LYS A 20 -6.44 -9.00 -8.96
CA LYS A 20 -7.30 -7.96 -8.37
C LYS A 20 -7.20 -7.96 -6.85
N ALA A 21 -7.08 -6.77 -6.28
CA ALA A 21 -6.91 -6.55 -4.86
C ALA A 21 -7.64 -5.28 -4.42
N LYS A 22 -8.14 -5.29 -3.18
CA LYS A 22 -8.62 -4.07 -2.53
C LYS A 22 -7.49 -3.43 -1.72
N ALA A 23 -7.12 -2.21 -2.09
CA ALA A 23 -6.05 -1.46 -1.47
C ALA A 23 -6.58 -0.31 -0.60
N LEU A 24 -6.00 -0.17 0.59
CA LEU A 24 -6.13 1.01 1.45
C LEU A 24 -4.89 1.89 1.27
N PHE A 25 -5.09 3.18 0.99
CA PHE A 25 -4.03 4.17 0.95
C PHE A 25 -3.91 4.84 2.32
N ASP A 26 -2.82 4.60 3.03
CA ASP A 26 -2.64 5.02 4.43
C ASP A 26 -1.32 5.78 4.60
N THR A 27 -1.42 7.11 4.68
CA THR A 27 -0.26 7.99 4.92
C THR A 27 0.34 7.83 6.32
N GLY A 28 -0.38 7.19 7.25
CA GLY A 28 0.13 6.87 8.59
C GLY A 28 1.00 5.62 8.65
N SER A 29 1.09 4.86 7.56
CA SER A 29 1.94 3.67 7.44
C SER A 29 3.14 3.96 6.57
N MET A 30 4.35 3.70 7.05
CA MET A 30 5.56 3.92 6.26
C MET A 30 5.69 2.90 5.12
N HIS A 31 5.42 1.63 5.42
CA HIS A 31 5.60 0.53 4.47
C HIS A 31 4.29 0.12 3.81
N THR A 32 4.43 -0.51 2.65
CA THR A 32 3.34 -1.22 1.97
C THR A 32 3.29 -2.68 2.44
N TYR A 33 2.08 -3.15 2.74
CA TYR A 33 1.81 -4.52 3.20
C TYR A 33 0.86 -5.21 2.23
N VAL A 34 1.17 -6.46 1.88
CA VAL A 34 0.38 -7.24 0.91
C VAL A 34 0.03 -8.60 1.51
N SER A 35 -1.22 -9.02 1.34
CA SER A 35 -1.64 -10.38 1.71
C SER A 35 -0.85 -11.41 0.90
N GLY A 36 -0.22 -12.37 1.58
CA GLY A 36 0.62 -13.39 0.96
C GLY A 36 -0.07 -14.18 -0.16
N ARG A 37 -1.41 -14.27 -0.15
CA ARG A 37 -2.21 -14.91 -1.22
C ARG A 37 -2.03 -14.26 -2.60
N LEU A 38 -1.64 -12.98 -2.64
CA LEU A 38 -1.38 -12.24 -3.87
C LEU A 38 0.04 -12.48 -4.41
N LEU A 39 0.95 -13.02 -3.59
CA LEU A 39 2.39 -13.11 -3.87
C LEU A 39 2.84 -14.50 -4.35
N GLU A 40 1.91 -15.36 -4.73
CA GLU A 40 2.24 -16.67 -5.31
C GLU A 40 3.12 -16.50 -6.57
N GLY A 41 4.31 -17.11 -6.54
CA GLY A 41 5.28 -17.02 -7.63
C GLY A 41 6.24 -15.82 -7.54
N VAL A 42 6.01 -14.88 -6.63
CA VAL A 42 6.89 -13.74 -6.39
C VAL A 42 8.11 -14.19 -5.56
N PRO A 43 9.34 -13.87 -5.97
CA PRO A 43 10.53 -14.15 -5.16
C PRO A 43 10.53 -13.37 -3.84
N ILE A 44 10.50 -14.09 -2.71
CA ILE A 44 10.55 -13.51 -1.36
C ILE A 44 11.98 -13.52 -0.84
N ARG A 45 12.40 -12.42 -0.22
CA ARG A 45 13.68 -12.28 0.47
C ARG A 45 13.45 -12.31 1.97
N THR A 46 14.27 -13.09 2.68
CA THR A 46 14.32 -13.09 4.15
C THR A 46 15.35 -12.08 4.63
N LEU A 47 14.96 -11.27 5.61
CA LEU A 47 15.84 -10.32 6.29
C LEU A 47 16.83 -11.05 7.19
N SER A 48 18.09 -10.62 7.18
CA SER A 48 19.10 -11.11 8.13
C SER A 48 18.84 -10.63 9.56
N GLN A 49 18.13 -9.50 9.71
CA GLN A 49 17.73 -8.92 10.99
C GLN A 49 16.24 -8.54 10.95
N PRO A 50 15.34 -9.39 11.47
CA PRO A 50 13.94 -9.06 11.61
C PRO A 50 13.70 -7.85 12.52
N TYR A 51 12.61 -7.12 12.27
CA TYR A 51 12.22 -5.96 13.08
C TYR A 51 10.71 -5.98 13.38
N LYS A 52 10.28 -5.15 14.33
CA LYS A 52 8.88 -5.09 14.77
C LYS A 52 8.25 -3.77 14.33
N VAL A 53 7.02 -3.84 13.86
CA VAL A 53 6.21 -2.69 13.48
C VAL A 53 4.82 -2.79 14.08
N ALA A 54 4.24 -1.64 14.43
CA ALA A 54 2.83 -1.56 14.81
C ALA A 54 1.98 -1.41 13.55
N LEU A 55 1.01 -2.30 13.36
CA LEU A 55 0.11 -2.31 12.22
C LEU A 55 -1.31 -2.59 12.73
N GLY A 56 -2.24 -1.64 12.58
CA GLY A 56 -3.64 -1.85 12.97
C GLY A 56 -3.85 -2.22 14.44
N GLY A 57 -3.03 -1.68 15.36
CA GLY A 57 -3.14 -1.94 16.80
C GLY A 57 -2.48 -3.24 17.29
N ARG A 58 -1.88 -4.03 16.40
CA ARG A 58 -1.05 -5.18 16.74
C ARG A 58 0.42 -4.91 16.42
N ILE A 59 1.31 -5.64 17.08
CA ILE A 59 2.73 -5.68 16.71
C ILE A 59 2.94 -6.91 15.83
N ILE A 60 3.53 -6.70 14.65
CA ILE A 60 3.98 -7.80 13.77
C ILE A 60 5.50 -7.82 13.70
N GLU A 61 6.06 -9.00 13.49
CA GLU A 61 7.48 -9.20 13.25
C GLU A 61 7.72 -9.35 11.75
N VAL A 62 8.42 -8.38 11.17
CA VAL A 62 8.79 -8.36 9.75
C VAL A 62 10.05 -9.19 9.55
N LYS A 63 9.90 -10.29 8.81
CA LYS A 63 11.00 -11.22 8.49
C LYS A 63 11.32 -11.26 7.02
N GLU A 64 10.39 -10.80 6.19
CA GLU A 64 10.39 -11.03 4.76
C GLU A 64 9.95 -9.76 4.04
N TYR A 65 10.45 -9.60 2.83
CA TYR A 65 10.05 -8.56 1.90
C TYR A 65 10.17 -9.07 0.47
N CYS A 66 9.47 -8.43 -0.46
CA CYS A 66 9.62 -8.70 -1.89
C CYS A 66 9.32 -7.44 -2.71
N SER A 67 9.80 -7.41 -3.95
CA SER A 67 9.45 -6.37 -4.92
C SER A 67 8.31 -6.89 -5.80
N ILE A 68 7.34 -6.02 -6.07
CA ILE A 68 6.19 -6.34 -6.91
C ILE A 68 5.89 -5.21 -7.90
N GLU A 69 5.12 -5.54 -8.93
CA GLU A 69 4.38 -4.58 -9.75
C GLU A 69 2.91 -4.50 -9.35
N GLY A 70 2.40 -3.28 -9.26
CA GLY A 70 0.99 -2.99 -9.07
C GLY A 70 0.44 -2.15 -10.21
N THR A 71 -0.87 -2.19 -10.43
CA THR A 71 -1.57 -1.34 -11.39
C THR A 71 -2.76 -0.67 -10.73
N ILE A 72 -2.84 0.66 -10.86
CA ILE A 72 -3.99 1.46 -10.43
C ILE A 72 -4.53 2.26 -11.62
N GLU A 73 -5.81 2.10 -11.95
CA GLU A 73 -6.45 2.78 -13.09
C GLU A 73 -5.66 2.62 -14.42
N GLY A 74 -5.04 1.44 -14.63
CA GLY A 74 -4.21 1.15 -15.80
C GLY A 74 -2.77 1.71 -15.73
N LEU A 75 -2.40 2.38 -14.65
CA LEU A 75 -1.07 2.94 -14.42
C LEU A 75 -0.24 1.99 -13.55
N VAL A 76 0.87 1.49 -14.10
CA VAL A 76 1.76 0.54 -13.42
C VAL A 76 2.69 1.26 -12.44
N PHE A 77 2.88 0.75 -11.24
CA PHE A 77 3.95 1.16 -10.31
C PHE A 77 4.71 -0.08 -9.86
N HIS A 78 5.96 0.07 -9.42
CA HIS A 78 6.68 -0.99 -8.71
C HIS A 78 6.99 -0.54 -7.29
N THR A 79 7.07 -1.49 -6.36
CA THR A 79 7.40 -1.13 -4.97
C THR A 79 7.89 -2.34 -4.17
N GLU A 80 8.58 -2.07 -3.07
CA GLU A 80 8.89 -3.08 -2.06
C GLU A 80 7.72 -3.24 -1.09
N VAL A 81 7.37 -4.48 -0.77
CA VAL A 81 6.26 -4.81 0.13
C VAL A 81 6.66 -5.81 1.19
N ILE A 82 5.97 -5.72 2.32
CA ILE A 82 6.05 -6.69 3.41
C ILE A 82 4.89 -7.69 3.26
N PRO A 83 5.17 -8.99 3.01
CA PRO A 83 4.17 -10.04 3.04
C PRO A 83 3.58 -10.20 4.44
N ILE A 84 2.25 -10.26 4.54
CA ILE A 84 1.54 -10.63 5.77
C ILE A 84 0.36 -11.56 5.46
N ASP A 85 -0.11 -12.31 6.44
CA ASP A 85 -1.24 -13.22 6.23
C ASP A 85 -2.53 -12.45 5.89
N GLU A 86 -2.86 -11.47 6.72
CA GLU A 86 -4.05 -10.63 6.59
C GLU A 86 -3.70 -9.17 6.88
N VAL A 87 -4.10 -8.24 6.01
CA VAL A 87 -3.94 -6.80 6.27
C VAL A 87 -4.96 -6.33 7.30
N GLY A 88 -6.23 -6.63 7.06
CA GLY A 88 -7.33 -6.32 7.99
C GLY A 88 -8.60 -5.91 7.26
N LYS A 89 -9.40 -5.06 7.90
CA LYS A 89 -10.65 -4.54 7.34
C LYS A 89 -10.70 -3.02 7.46
N ALA A 90 -11.22 -2.39 6.42
CA ALA A 90 -11.55 -0.97 6.38
C ALA A 90 -13.00 -0.85 5.87
N ASP A 91 -13.81 -0.09 6.60
CA ASP A 91 -15.20 0.23 6.24
C ASP A 91 -16.06 -1.03 5.96
N GLY A 92 -15.83 -2.07 6.77
CA GLY A 92 -16.50 -3.37 6.65
C GLY A 92 -15.97 -4.27 5.53
N GLN A 93 -15.02 -3.79 4.72
CA GLN A 93 -14.46 -4.50 3.58
C GLN A 93 -13.10 -5.11 3.93
N VAL A 94 -12.82 -6.31 3.42
CA VAL A 94 -11.49 -6.93 3.53
C VAL A 94 -10.51 -6.11 2.69
N VAL A 95 -9.37 -5.79 3.29
CA VAL A 95 -8.25 -5.12 2.64
C VAL A 95 -7.18 -6.17 2.35
N ASP A 96 -6.73 -6.18 1.10
CA ASP A 96 -5.70 -7.11 0.63
C ASP A 96 -4.32 -6.46 0.60
N VAL A 97 -4.30 -5.14 0.44
CA VAL A 97 -3.09 -4.32 0.33
C VAL A 97 -3.26 -3.06 1.16
N LEU A 98 -2.24 -2.70 1.92
CA LEU A 98 -2.12 -1.35 2.49
C LEU A 98 -0.95 -0.68 1.78
N ILE A 99 -1.23 0.37 1.01
CA ILE A 99 -0.24 1.20 0.33
C ILE A 99 0.24 2.28 1.31
N GLY A 100 1.52 2.19 1.69
CA GLY A 100 2.16 3.10 2.63
C GLY A 100 2.75 4.36 1.97
N ALA A 101 3.23 5.25 2.83
CA ALA A 101 3.79 6.55 2.46
C ALA A 101 4.96 6.45 1.48
N LEU A 102 5.90 5.51 1.66
CA LEU A 102 7.06 5.39 0.76
C LEU A 102 6.66 5.10 -0.69
N THR A 103 5.73 4.17 -0.91
CA THR A 103 5.20 3.87 -2.25
C THR A 103 4.44 5.07 -2.81
N MET A 104 3.66 5.78 -1.99
CA MET A 104 2.93 6.96 -2.43
C MET A 104 3.85 8.11 -2.82
N GLU A 105 4.91 8.35 -2.05
CA GLU A 105 5.90 9.39 -2.31
C GLU A 105 6.70 9.09 -3.58
N GLU A 106 7.19 7.86 -3.74
CA GLU A 106 7.96 7.41 -4.91
C GLU A 106 7.21 7.66 -6.23
N TRP A 107 5.90 7.48 -6.23
CA TRP A 107 5.06 7.58 -7.42
C TRP A 107 4.17 8.82 -7.46
N GLU A 108 4.35 9.74 -6.51
CA GLU A 108 3.49 10.91 -6.29
C GLU A 108 1.99 10.57 -6.34
N ILE A 109 1.60 9.49 -5.66
CA ILE A 109 0.19 9.13 -5.47
C ILE A 109 -0.33 9.92 -4.28
N ILE A 110 -1.15 10.94 -4.54
CA ILE A 110 -1.59 11.88 -3.50
C ILE A 110 -3.04 11.62 -3.12
N PRO A 111 -3.34 11.17 -1.90
CA PRO A 111 -4.70 11.03 -1.42
C PRO A 111 -5.37 12.38 -1.18
N ASN A 112 -6.61 12.52 -1.67
CA ASN A 112 -7.48 13.65 -1.37
C ASN A 112 -8.51 13.24 -0.31
N PRO A 113 -8.31 13.60 0.97
CA PRO A 113 -9.20 13.19 2.05
C PRO A 113 -10.57 13.88 2.00
N ARG A 114 -10.74 14.95 1.20
CA ARG A 114 -12.01 15.70 1.12
C ARG A 114 -13.09 14.93 0.37
N ASP A 115 -12.72 14.23 -0.69
CA ASP A 115 -13.64 13.50 -1.57
C ASP A 115 -13.26 12.02 -1.76
N GLY A 116 -12.18 11.58 -1.11
CA GLY A 116 -11.71 10.21 -1.16
C GLY A 116 -11.08 9.83 -2.50
N THR A 117 -10.65 10.81 -3.32
CA THR A 117 -9.95 10.59 -4.60
C THR A 117 -8.45 10.40 -4.45
N LEU A 118 -7.79 9.95 -5.51
CA LEU A 118 -6.33 9.89 -5.63
C LEU A 118 -5.92 10.77 -6.80
N ASP A 119 -4.97 11.68 -6.58
CA ASP A 119 -4.22 12.28 -7.66
C ASP A 119 -3.12 11.29 -8.09
N LEU A 120 -3.17 10.90 -9.36
CA LEU A 120 -2.22 9.97 -10.00
C LEU A 120 -1.41 10.68 -11.10
N SER A 121 -1.35 12.01 -11.09
CA SER A 121 -0.69 12.80 -12.12
C SER A 121 0.80 12.50 -12.21
N GLY A 122 1.52 12.34 -11.09
CA GLY A 122 2.94 11.98 -11.13
C GLY A 122 3.20 10.58 -11.68
N LEU A 123 2.38 9.59 -11.29
CA LEU A 123 2.44 8.25 -11.86
C LEU A 123 2.21 8.24 -13.39
N ARG A 124 1.37 9.15 -13.91
CA ARG A 124 1.19 9.36 -15.36
C ARG A 124 2.40 10.01 -16.02
N ARG A 125 2.99 11.01 -15.37
CA ARG A 125 4.16 11.72 -15.93
C ARG A 125 5.36 10.81 -16.11
N ARG A 126 5.58 9.83 -15.22
CA ARG A 126 6.75 8.92 -15.25
C ARG A 126 8.11 9.64 -15.22
N GLU A 127 8.11 10.93 -14.92
CA GLU A 127 9.26 11.79 -14.92
C GLU A 127 9.53 12.17 -13.48
N PHE A 128 10.65 11.72 -12.89
CA PHE A 128 11.50 12.67 -12.17
C PHE A 128 12.93 12.16 -11.96
N THR A 129 13.87 12.89 -12.54
CA THR A 129 15.15 13.23 -11.91
C THR A 129 15.57 14.57 -12.53
N GLU A 130 15.60 15.64 -11.74
CA GLU A 130 16.46 16.79 -12.01
C GLU A 130 17.62 16.72 -11.01
N PHE A 131 18.84 16.89 -11.53
CA PHE A 131 20.10 16.82 -10.79
C PHE A 131 20.54 18.21 -10.34
#